data_AF-A0A1R1YWF5-F1
#
_entry.id   AF-A0A1R1YWF5-F1
#
_cell.length_a   1.000
_cell.length_b   1.000
_cell.length_c   1.000
_cell.angle_alpha   90.00
_cell.angle_beta   90.00
_cell.angle_gamma   90.00
#
_symmetry.space_group_name_H-M   'P 1'
#
loop_
_entity.id
_entity.type
_entity.pdbx_description
1 polymer ?
#
loop_
_entity_poly.entity_id
_entity_poly.type
_entity_poly.pdbx_seq_one_letter_code
_entity_poly.pdbx_strand_id
1 'polypeptide(L)' 'MRSAPRCLAKTRRGTECQCPAMRGKRRCRIHGGANPGAPKRNRNAWKHGLRSGEHQALRRLVRLLA' A
#
# COMPACT_ATOMS: atom_id res chain seq x y z
N MET A 1 -16.40 3.57 19.02
CA MET A 1 -15.95 2.69 17.90
C MET A 1 -16.92 2.61 16.71
N ARG A 2 -18.23 2.87 16.87
CA ARG A 2 -19.19 2.78 15.76
C ARG A 2 -18.97 3.83 14.65
N SER A 3 -18.51 5.02 15.00
CA SER A 3 -18.28 6.15 14.09
C SER A 3 -17.02 6.03 13.21
N ALA A 4 -16.14 5.05 13.47
CA ALA A 4 -14.98 4.84 12.62
C ALA A 4 -15.40 4.19 11.30
N PRO A 5 -14.84 4.61 10.15
CA PRO A 5 -15.12 3.98 8.88
C PRO A 5 -14.74 2.49 8.92
N ARG A 6 -15.46 1.66 8.17
CA ARG A 6 -15.21 0.21 8.08
C ARG A 6 -14.00 -0.05 7.17
N CYS A 7 -13.26 -1.11 7.47
CA CYS A 7 -12.08 -1.49 6.70
C CYS A 7 -12.38 -1.88 5.25
N LEU A 8 -13.48 -2.62 5.03
CA LEU A 8 -13.94 -3.10 3.71
C LEU A 8 -12.86 -3.83 2.89
N ALA A 9 -11.88 -4.45 3.55
CA ALA A 9 -10.94 -5.34 2.88
C ALA A 9 -11.61 -6.69 2.65
N LYS A 10 -11.32 -7.34 1.52
CA LYS A 10 -11.83 -8.69 1.24
C LYS A 10 -11.25 -9.66 2.27
N THR A 11 -12.13 -10.32 3.02
CA THR A 11 -11.76 -11.35 3.98
C THR A 11 -11.46 -12.67 3.27
N ARG A 12 -10.89 -13.65 3.98
CA ARG A 12 -10.67 -14.99 3.44
C ARG A 12 -11.96 -15.70 2.98
N ARG A 13 -13.11 -15.30 3.53
CA ARG A 13 -14.43 -15.81 3.15
C ARG A 13 -15.04 -15.09 1.94
N GLY A 14 -14.31 -14.12 1.37
CA GLY A 14 -14.76 -13.33 0.21
C GLY A 14 -15.63 -12.13 0.56
N THR A 15 -16.09 -11.99 1.80
CA THR A 15 -16.91 -10.86 2.27
C THR A 15 -16.07 -9.65 2.66
N GLU A 16 -16.70 -8.48 2.81
CA GLU A 16 -16.04 -7.26 3.25
C GLU A 16 -15.78 -7.22 4.77
N CYS A 17 -14.58 -6.77 5.17
CA CYS A 17 -14.22 -6.64 6.56
C CYS A 17 -14.98 -5.50 7.26
N GLN A 18 -15.70 -5.84 8.33
CA GLN A 18 -16.50 -4.90 9.14
C GLN A 18 -15.75 -4.34 10.36
N CYS A 19 -14.47 -4.69 10.55
CA CYS A 19 -13.66 -4.11 11.62
C CYS A 19 -13.46 -2.60 11.40
N PRO A 20 -13.39 -1.80 12.48
CA PRO A 20 -13.11 -0.38 12.38
C PRO A 20 -11.72 -0.14 11.78
N ALA A 21 -11.61 0.82 10.88
CA ALA A 21 -10.33 1.28 10.36
C ALA A 21 -9.53 1.99 11.46
N MET A 22 -8.20 1.92 11.38
CA MET A 22 -7.34 2.69 12.29
C MET A 22 -7.48 4.19 12.01
N ARG A 23 -7.31 5.03 13.04
CA ARG A 23 -7.38 6.50 12.91
C ARG A 23 -6.47 6.98 11.78
N GLY A 24 -7.02 7.79 10.87
CA GLY A 24 -6.29 8.34 9.72
C GLY A 24 -5.95 7.32 8.62
N LYS A 25 -6.47 6.09 8.70
CA LYS A 25 -6.20 5.03 7.72
C LYS A 25 -7.50 4.44 7.17
N ARG A 26 -7.38 3.79 6.01
CA ARG A 26 -8.51 3.13 5.32
C ARG A 26 -8.75 1.69 5.76
N ARG A 27 -7.79 1.05 6.42
CA ARG A 27 -7.83 -0.38 6.76
C ARG A 27 -7.73 -0.61 8.27
N CYS A 28 -8.28 -1.72 8.74
CA CYS A 28 -8.15 -2.15 10.14
C CYS A 28 -6.75 -2.73 10.42
N ARG A 29 -6.45 -2.94 11.71
CA ARG A 29 -5.16 -3.44 12.19
C ARG A 29 -4.64 -4.67 11.41
N ILE A 30 -5.51 -5.67 11.20
CA ILE A 30 -5.15 -6.94 10.54
C ILE A 30 -5.11 -6.89 9.01
N HIS A 31 -5.77 -5.92 8.38
CA HIS A 31 -5.78 -5.77 6.91
C HIS A 31 -4.81 -4.67 6.46
N GLY A 32 -3.65 -4.57 7.12
CA GLY A 32 -2.57 -3.64 6.75
C GLY A 32 -2.67 -2.25 7.36
N GLY A 33 -3.71 -1.96 8.17
CA GLY A 33 -3.82 -0.68 8.89
C GLY A 33 -2.66 -0.44 9.86
N ALA A 34 -2.08 -1.50 10.44
CA ALA A 34 -0.90 -1.36 11.30
C ALA A 34 0.41 -1.15 10.52
N ASN A 35 0.45 -1.49 9.23
CA ASN A 35 1.67 -1.45 8.44
C ASN A 35 1.91 -0.02 7.90
N PRO A 36 3.08 0.60 8.17
CA PRO A 36 3.45 1.90 7.60
C PRO A 36 3.85 1.83 6.11
N GLY A 37 3.94 0.63 5.55
CA GLY A 37 4.46 0.40 4.20
C GLY A 37 5.98 0.21 4.20
N ALA A 38 6.52 -0.15 3.03
CA ALA A 38 7.95 -0.27 2.86
C ALA A 38 8.62 1.12 2.91
N PRO A 39 9.83 1.24 3.50
CA PRO A 39 10.56 2.49 3.47
C PRO A 39 10.90 2.89 2.03
N LYS A 40 10.99 4.20 1.79
CA LYS A 40 11.48 4.71 0.50
C LYS A 40 12.88 4.16 0.25
N ARG A 41 13.14 3.71 -0.99
CA ARG A 41 14.43 3.10 -1.41
C ARG A 41 14.78 1.76 -0.72
N ASN A 42 13.80 1.05 -0.18
CA ASN A 42 13.94 -0.35 0.24
C ASN A 42 14.59 -1.22 -0.85
N ARG A 43 15.62 -2.00 -0.48
CA ARG A 43 16.33 -2.94 -1.36
C ARG A 43 15.91 -4.42 -1.24
N ASN A 44 15.06 -4.76 -0.27
CA ASN A 44 14.65 -6.13 0.03
C ASN A 44 13.91 -6.82 -1.13
N ALA A 45 13.30 -6.04 -2.03
CA ALA A 45 12.62 -6.55 -3.23
C ALA A 45 13.41 -6.30 -4.53
N TRP A 46 14.70 -5.94 -4.44
CA TRP A 46 15.54 -5.72 -5.60
C TRP A 46 15.92 -7.05 -6.25
N LYS A 47 15.57 -7.22 -7.52
CA LYS A 47 15.97 -8.36 -8.34
C LYS A 47 16.98 -7.94 -9.43
N HIS A 48 16.56 -7.03 -10.31
CA HIS A 48 17.33 -6.59 -11.48
C HIS A 48 17.27 -5.05 -11.67
N GLY A 49 17.07 -4.29 -10.59
CA GLY A 49 17.14 -2.81 -10.62
C GLY A 49 15.98 -2.06 -11.28
N LEU A 50 15.10 -2.69 -12.07
CA LEU A 50 13.99 -1.99 -12.77
C LEU A 50 12.94 -1.34 -11.85
N ARG A 51 13.00 -1.58 -10.54
CA ARG A 51 12.14 -0.92 -9.53
C ARG A 51 12.93 0.05 -8.64
N SER A 52 14.20 0.29 -8.93
CA SER A 52 15.02 1.27 -8.24
C SER A 52 14.44 2.68 -8.39
N GLY A 53 14.82 3.59 -7.49
CA GLY A 53 14.40 4.99 -7.57
C GLY A 53 14.86 5.65 -8.88
N GLU A 54 16.08 5.34 -9.32
CA GLU A 54 16.67 5.82 -10.57
C GLU A 54 15.88 5.33 -11.79
N HIS A 55 15.61 4.02 -11.87
CA HIS A 55 14.85 3.47 -12.99
C HIS A 55 13.42 4.01 -13.05
N GLN A 56 12.77 4.20 -11.88
CA GLN A 56 11.46 4.86 -11.83
C GLN A 56 11.51 6.31 -12.30
N ALA A 57 12.58 7.05 -12.00
CA ALA A 57 12.77 8.42 -12.48
C ALA A 57 12.99 8.46 -14.00
N LEU A 58 13.86 7.60 -14.53
CA LEU A 58 14.09 7.45 -15.97
C LEU A 58 12.78 7.13 -16.70
N ARG A 59 11.99 6.17 -16.20
CA ARG A 59 10.70 5.81 -16.80
C ARG A 59 9.71 6.98 -16.85
N ARG A 60 9.70 7.85 -15.84
CA ARG A 60 8.85 9.06 -15.84
C ARG A 60 9.33 10.05 -16.89
N LEU A 61 10.64 10.26 -17.00
CA LEU A 61 11.23 11.16 -17.99
C LEU A 61 10.95 10.68 -19.42
N VAL A 62 11.17 9.39 -19.72
CA VAL A 62 10.85 8.82 -21.04
C VAL A 62 9.39 9.02 -21.40
N ARG A 63 8.46 8.86 -20.44
CA ARG A 63 7.02 9.09 -20.68
C ARG A 63 6.68 10.55 -21.00
N LEU A 64 7.44 11.52 -20.50
CA LEU A 64 7.23 12.94 -20.79
C LEU A 64 7.79 13.36 -22.16
N LEU A 65 8.70 12.57 -22.71
CA LEU A 65 9.34 12.81 -24.02
C LEU A 65 8.67 12.07 -25.18
N ALA A 66 7.64 11.27 -24.89
CA ALA A 66 6.84 10.52 -25.85
C ALA A 66 5.47 11.17 -26.03
#